data_AF-A0A7W8TU64-F1
#
_entry.id   AF-A0A7W8TU64-F1
#
_cell.length_a   1.000
_cell.length_b   1.000
_cell.length_c   1.000
_cell.angle_alpha   90.00
_cell.angle_beta   90.00
_cell.angle_gamma   90.00
#
_symmetry.space_group_name_H-M   'P 1'
#
loop_
_entity.id
_entity.type
_entity.pdbx_description
1 polymer ?
#
loop_
_entity_poly.entity_id
_entity_poly.type
_entity_poly.pdbx_seq_one_letter_code
_entity_poly.pdbx_strand_id
1 'polypeptide(L)'
;MNLGDTPVEPHDAGRSKDSFQENHESAPDSWLEDLRIIDVDSWPHRKKVELTRHVFTTRIPIPLPDGFQFAGPADAPGTGKSEDRSNWVQFQVHHVESGASTDLRAAEAVFKVAEKSARRLTQGENADSVQREYWTVVDSVTPTETRSGQASDDRVLTRNWEEDSLLRIVHVLREVVRAERAHSRSRQGIPSYEQILSPVLGYQEIGEYLLNSDSPEASHFFTIFPRWSNPSLVLLDHQNVGLDQVSARADVAQSDPALSSWLVDLELGLPSILWRERLADADYQFHTEGRYDLATILSTTATEILIDGLLKLLWWEKSLSDSETSAAFVAEAFNSSRDSVTRMNKYLAPMLGGTWSDPTGPVQQWLKNTWKLRHRSVHAGYFPRYQEADLALKSSYEIATFFFDRLSEKRNEFSRVCLSTVAQSGLEKRNLWNGKIRRFAETVAEREPDWRLSMKMFLDEVEKIRES
;
A
#
# COMPACT_ATOMS: atom_id res chain seq x y z
N MET A 1 -50.73 2.05 33.79
CA MET A 1 -50.16 3.40 33.70
C MET A 1 -49.80 3.64 32.25
N ASN A 2 -50.61 4.46 31.57
CA ASN A 2 -50.43 4.85 30.17
C ASN A 2 -49.20 5.76 30.05
N LEU A 3 -48.26 5.41 29.18
CA LEU A 3 -47.26 6.33 28.66
C LEU A 3 -47.77 6.82 27.31
N GLY A 4 -48.00 8.13 27.24
CA GLY A 4 -48.55 8.81 26.08
C GLY A 4 -47.48 9.10 25.04
N ASP A 5 -47.87 8.87 23.79
CA ASP A 5 -47.22 9.35 22.58
C ASP A 5 -47.37 10.87 22.45
N THR A 6 -46.26 11.56 22.17
CA THR A 6 -46.25 12.91 21.61
C THR A 6 -45.41 12.91 20.33
N PRO A 7 -45.93 13.35 19.18
CA PRO A 7 -45.17 13.46 17.95
C PRO A 7 -44.36 14.75 17.93
N VAL A 8 -43.10 14.67 17.52
CA VAL A 8 -42.22 15.83 17.28
C VAL A 8 -42.23 16.12 15.77
N GLU A 9 -42.66 17.32 15.41
CA GLU A 9 -42.60 17.86 14.04
C GLU A 9 -41.15 18.08 13.58
N PRO A 10 -40.85 17.94 12.27
CA PRO A 10 -39.51 18.15 11.75
C PRO A 10 -39.22 19.65 11.61
N HIS A 11 -38.18 20.11 12.29
CA HIS A 11 -37.62 21.44 12.09
C HIS A 11 -36.91 21.53 10.73
N ASP A 12 -37.47 22.42 9.90
CA ASP A 12 -36.94 22.90 8.64
C ASP A 12 -35.69 23.76 8.91
N ALA A 13 -34.51 23.25 8.55
CA ALA A 13 -33.24 23.97 8.65
C ALA A 13 -32.79 24.36 7.25
N GLY A 14 -33.15 25.59 6.86
CA GLY A 14 -32.72 26.23 5.63
C GLY A 14 -31.20 26.28 5.50
N ARG A 15 -30.68 25.66 4.44
CA ARG A 15 -29.31 25.84 3.97
C ARG A 15 -29.20 27.20 3.27
N SER A 16 -28.42 28.12 3.84
CA SER A 16 -27.94 29.29 3.11
C SER A 16 -27.04 28.83 1.97
N LYS A 17 -27.33 29.35 0.77
CA LYS A 17 -26.45 29.28 -0.40
C LYS A 17 -25.40 30.37 -0.24
N ASP A 18 -24.30 30.07 0.43
CA ASP A 18 -23.08 30.87 0.29
C ASP A 18 -22.15 30.13 -0.68
N SER A 19 -21.98 30.78 -1.82
CA SER A 19 -21.16 30.40 -2.95
C SER A 19 -19.69 30.31 -2.56
N PHE A 20 -19.21 29.09 -2.33
CA PHE A 20 -17.80 28.77 -2.44
C PHE A 20 -17.50 28.62 -3.94
N GLN A 21 -16.86 29.62 -4.53
CA GLN A 21 -16.17 29.46 -5.81
C GLN A 21 -14.94 28.60 -5.53
N GLU A 22 -15.08 27.29 -5.69
CA GLU A 22 -13.93 26.40 -5.89
C GLU A 22 -13.30 26.76 -7.24
N ASN A 23 -12.15 27.41 -7.18
CA ASN A 23 -11.21 27.42 -8.30
C ASN A 23 -10.71 25.97 -8.45
N HIS A 24 -11.48 25.16 -9.18
CA HIS A 24 -10.97 23.98 -9.84
C HIS A 24 -10.03 24.46 -10.95
N GLU A 25 -8.76 24.67 -10.60
CA GLU A 25 -7.71 24.43 -11.58
C GLU A 25 -7.78 22.94 -11.90
N SER A 26 -8.52 22.62 -12.95
CA SER A 26 -8.45 21.35 -13.65
C SER A 26 -6.97 21.06 -13.88
N ALA A 27 -6.47 19.98 -13.27
CA ALA A 27 -5.19 19.40 -13.63
C ALA A 27 -5.19 19.21 -15.17
N PRO A 28 -4.11 19.56 -15.88
CA PRO A 28 -4.11 19.43 -17.33
C PRO A 28 -4.24 17.94 -17.69
N ASP A 29 -5.29 17.59 -18.43
CA ASP A 29 -5.46 16.34 -19.18
C ASP A 29 -4.40 16.17 -20.31
N SER A 30 -3.31 16.95 -20.29
CA SER A 30 -2.46 17.21 -21.46
C SER A 30 -1.20 16.35 -21.57
N TRP A 31 -0.91 15.43 -20.64
CA TRP A 31 0.30 14.59 -20.76
C TRP A 31 0.13 13.43 -21.77
N LEU A 32 -1.10 13.11 -22.18
CA LEU A 32 -1.36 12.15 -23.26
C LEU A 32 -1.52 12.83 -24.64
N GLU A 33 -1.93 14.10 -24.72
CA GLU A 33 -2.01 14.83 -26.00
C GLU A 33 -0.64 15.30 -26.53
N ASP A 34 0.38 15.36 -25.66
CA ASP A 34 1.77 15.60 -26.05
C ASP A 34 2.54 14.33 -26.48
N LEU A 35 1.86 13.17 -26.58
CA LEU A 35 2.30 12.07 -27.44
C LEU A 35 2.10 12.46 -28.91
N ARG A 36 2.76 13.54 -29.34
CA ARG A 36 3.10 13.72 -30.75
C ARG A 36 3.80 12.43 -31.17
N ILE A 37 3.54 11.98 -32.39
CA ILE A 37 4.36 10.97 -33.06
C ILE A 37 5.76 11.58 -33.13
N ILE A 38 6.55 11.40 -32.08
CA ILE A 38 7.97 11.75 -32.04
C ILE A 38 8.59 10.83 -33.08
N ASP A 39 9.41 11.39 -33.97
CA ASP A 39 10.13 10.63 -34.97
C ASP A 39 11.17 9.74 -34.26
N VAL A 40 10.69 8.55 -33.87
CA VAL A 40 11.41 7.56 -33.05
C VAL A 40 12.64 7.03 -33.80
N ASP A 41 12.71 7.20 -35.13
CA ASP A 41 13.80 6.72 -35.99
C ASP A 41 15.13 7.44 -35.75
N SER A 42 15.12 8.55 -35.00
CA SER A 42 16.30 9.35 -34.67
C SER A 42 17.01 8.95 -33.36
N TRP A 43 16.49 7.98 -32.59
CA TRP A 43 17.01 7.68 -31.24
C TRP A 43 18.15 6.64 -31.26
N PRO A 44 19.31 6.92 -30.64
CA PRO A 44 20.56 6.17 -30.85
C PRO A 44 20.61 4.78 -30.17
N HIS A 45 19.63 4.39 -29.34
CA HIS A 45 19.72 3.18 -28.51
C HIS A 45 18.42 2.37 -28.47
N ARG A 46 18.07 1.73 -29.60
CA ARG A 46 17.01 0.73 -29.67
C ARG A 46 17.53 -0.65 -29.31
N LYS A 47 16.94 -1.29 -28.31
CA LYS A 47 17.20 -2.70 -28.02
C LYS A 47 15.92 -3.50 -28.25
N LYS A 48 16.01 -4.57 -29.04
CA LYS A 48 14.93 -5.56 -29.16
C LYS A 48 14.85 -6.36 -27.86
N VAL A 49 13.66 -6.48 -27.33
CA VAL A 49 13.38 -7.22 -26.09
C VAL A 49 12.15 -8.08 -26.34
N GLU A 50 12.23 -9.35 -25.94
CA GLU A 50 11.04 -10.21 -25.95
C GLU A 50 10.12 -9.80 -24.81
N LEU A 51 8.87 -9.50 -25.13
CA LEU A 51 7.84 -9.09 -24.19
C LEU A 51 6.81 -10.19 -24.05
N THR A 52 6.37 -10.41 -22.83
CA THR A 52 5.20 -11.22 -22.52
C THR A 52 4.09 -10.31 -22.00
N ARG A 53 2.88 -10.49 -22.55
CA ARG A 53 1.65 -9.88 -22.04
C ARG A 53 0.81 -10.94 -21.35
N HIS A 54 0.31 -10.64 -20.16
CA HIS A 54 -0.60 -11.49 -19.41
C HIS A 54 -1.93 -10.78 -19.20
N VAL A 55 -3.03 -11.50 -19.40
CA VAL A 55 -4.37 -11.04 -19.03
C VAL A 55 -4.99 -12.05 -18.09
N PHE A 56 -5.28 -11.64 -16.86
CA PHE A 56 -5.78 -12.54 -15.81
C PHE A 56 -6.78 -11.85 -14.89
N THR A 57 -7.57 -12.65 -14.18
CA THR A 57 -8.51 -12.17 -13.15
C THR A 57 -7.99 -12.47 -11.76
N THR A 58 -8.24 -11.54 -10.83
CA THR A 58 -8.00 -11.78 -9.41
C THR A 58 -9.27 -12.32 -8.76
N ARG A 59 -9.11 -13.25 -7.81
CA ARG A 59 -10.22 -13.80 -7.04
C ARG A 59 -10.90 -12.74 -6.19
N ILE A 60 -10.11 -11.86 -5.58
CA ILE A 60 -10.58 -10.78 -4.72
C ILE A 60 -10.48 -9.47 -5.52
N PRO A 61 -11.50 -8.59 -5.49
CA PRO A 61 -11.38 -7.25 -6.03
C PRO A 61 -10.17 -6.53 -5.44
N ILE A 62 -9.43 -5.80 -6.29
CA ILE A 62 -8.30 -4.98 -5.84
C ILE A 62 -8.72 -3.50 -5.71
N PRO A 63 -8.16 -2.74 -4.77
CA PRO A 63 -8.67 -1.42 -4.42
C PRO A 63 -8.15 -0.32 -5.35
N LEU A 64 -8.01 -0.64 -6.63
CA LEU A 64 -7.55 0.29 -7.66
C LEU A 64 -8.73 0.71 -8.55
N PRO A 65 -8.75 1.93 -9.10
CA PRO A 65 -9.74 2.35 -10.08
C PRO A 65 -9.85 1.45 -11.31
N ASP A 66 -11.04 1.45 -11.94
CA ASP A 66 -11.12 1.00 -13.34
C ASP A 66 -10.24 1.92 -14.21
N GLY A 67 -9.47 1.32 -15.10
CA GLY A 67 -8.55 2.03 -15.96
C GLY A 67 -7.27 2.50 -15.27
N PHE A 68 -7.04 2.19 -13.98
CA PHE A 68 -5.78 2.51 -13.30
C PHE A 68 -4.60 1.92 -14.06
N GLN A 69 -3.55 2.72 -14.27
CA GLN A 69 -2.35 2.32 -14.99
C GLN A 69 -1.12 2.47 -14.09
N PHE A 70 -0.21 1.50 -14.19
CA PHE A 70 1.10 1.55 -13.56
C PHE A 70 2.17 1.18 -14.59
N ALA A 71 3.30 1.86 -14.53
CA ALA A 71 4.51 1.51 -15.27
C ALA A 71 5.73 1.83 -14.40
N GLY A 72 6.55 0.83 -14.09
CA GLY A 72 7.71 1.01 -13.23
C GLY A 72 8.57 -0.25 -13.15
N PRO A 73 9.74 -0.15 -12.51
CA PRO A 73 10.58 -1.30 -12.28
C PRO A 73 9.98 -2.21 -11.20
N ALA A 74 10.31 -3.50 -11.26
CA ALA A 74 9.73 -4.51 -10.40
C ALA A 74 10.38 -4.60 -9.01
N ASP A 75 11.68 -4.30 -8.94
CA ASP A 75 12.49 -4.23 -7.72
C ASP A 75 12.31 -2.92 -6.94
N ALA A 76 11.81 -1.86 -7.59
CA ALA A 76 11.63 -0.54 -6.99
C ALA A 76 10.41 0.23 -7.57
N PRO A 77 9.19 -0.34 -7.53
CA PRO A 77 7.97 0.26 -8.09
C PRO A 77 7.63 1.70 -7.63
N GLY A 78 8.05 2.12 -6.45
CA GLY A 78 7.82 3.43 -5.85
C GLY A 78 8.85 4.48 -6.26
N THR A 79 10.14 4.18 -6.13
CA THR A 79 11.19 5.14 -6.52
C THR A 79 11.37 5.25 -8.03
N GLY A 80 10.97 4.23 -8.80
CA GLY A 80 11.20 4.17 -10.24
C GLY A 80 12.68 4.00 -10.62
N LYS A 81 13.57 3.85 -9.63
CA LYS A 81 15.02 3.72 -9.83
C LYS A 81 15.41 2.26 -9.67
N SER A 82 15.68 1.61 -10.80
CA SER A 82 16.25 0.25 -10.82
C SER A 82 17.65 0.24 -11.41
N GLU A 83 18.52 -0.55 -10.81
CA GLU A 83 19.82 -0.88 -11.38
C GLU A 83 19.66 -1.84 -12.59
N ASP A 84 18.62 -2.69 -12.57
CA ASP A 84 18.30 -3.63 -13.63
C ASP A 84 17.12 -3.16 -14.48
N ARG A 85 17.45 -2.46 -15.57
CA ARG A 85 16.48 -1.97 -16.56
C ARG A 85 15.71 -3.06 -17.30
N SER A 86 16.04 -4.35 -17.11
CA SER A 86 15.26 -5.47 -17.66
C SER A 86 14.08 -5.90 -16.79
N ASN A 87 13.97 -5.38 -15.56
CA ASN A 87 12.94 -5.75 -14.60
C ASN A 87 11.88 -4.68 -14.51
N TRP A 88 11.05 -4.54 -15.53
CA TRP A 88 9.93 -3.58 -15.50
C TRP A 88 8.60 -4.27 -15.71
N VAL A 89 7.55 -3.65 -15.19
CA VAL A 89 6.17 -4.08 -15.32
C VAL A 89 5.32 -2.87 -15.69
N GLN A 90 4.46 -3.05 -16.70
CA GLN A 90 3.34 -2.18 -16.97
C GLN A 90 2.06 -2.98 -16.77
N PHE A 91 1.05 -2.39 -16.14
CA PHE A 91 -0.28 -3.00 -16.11
C PHE A 91 -1.38 -1.96 -16.11
N GLN A 92 -2.55 -2.39 -16.58
CA GLN A 92 -3.80 -1.68 -16.44
C GLN A 92 -4.82 -2.56 -15.71
N VAL A 93 -5.57 -1.95 -14.81
CA VAL A 93 -6.66 -2.59 -14.07
C VAL A 93 -7.97 -2.32 -14.78
N HIS A 94 -8.79 -3.35 -14.94
CA HIS A 94 -10.13 -3.25 -15.50
C HIS A 94 -11.15 -3.86 -14.55
N HIS A 95 -12.26 -3.16 -14.31
CA HIS A 95 -13.42 -3.68 -13.60
C HIS A 95 -14.49 -4.07 -14.61
N VAL A 96 -14.73 -5.37 -14.76
CA VAL A 96 -15.59 -5.91 -15.81
C VAL A 96 -16.84 -6.53 -15.21
N GLU A 97 -17.99 -6.05 -15.65
CA GLU A 97 -19.28 -6.68 -15.37
C GLU A 97 -19.44 -7.97 -16.19
N SER A 98 -19.87 -9.04 -15.53
CA SER A 98 -20.24 -10.30 -16.20
C SER A 98 -21.64 -10.74 -15.79
N GLY A 99 -22.43 -11.13 -16.80
CA GLY A 99 -23.77 -11.68 -16.61
C GLY A 99 -23.82 -13.21 -16.53
N ALA A 100 -22.69 -13.91 -16.63
CA ALA A 100 -22.61 -15.38 -16.67
C ALA A 100 -22.70 -16.01 -15.25
N SER A 101 -22.54 -17.33 -15.10
CA SER A 101 -22.35 -18.02 -13.80
C SER A 101 -20.85 -18.15 -13.44
N THR A 102 -20.51 -18.26 -12.15
CA THR A 102 -19.20 -17.97 -11.52
C THR A 102 -17.92 -18.27 -12.33
N ASP A 103 -17.64 -19.51 -12.75
CA ASP A 103 -16.35 -19.82 -13.43
C ASP A 103 -16.29 -19.33 -14.88
N LEU A 104 -17.42 -19.31 -15.59
CA LEU A 104 -17.50 -18.73 -16.93
C LEU A 104 -17.30 -17.21 -16.90
N ARG A 105 -17.57 -16.54 -15.77
CA ARG A 105 -17.40 -15.10 -15.62
C ARG A 105 -15.94 -14.66 -15.71
N ALA A 106 -15.04 -15.39 -15.06
CA ALA A 106 -13.62 -15.07 -15.06
C ALA A 106 -13.05 -15.15 -16.47
N ALA A 107 -13.35 -16.23 -17.20
CA ALA A 107 -12.99 -16.38 -18.61
C ALA A 107 -13.61 -15.28 -19.48
N GLU A 108 -14.91 -15.02 -19.35
CA GLU A 108 -15.61 -13.97 -20.10
C GLU A 108 -14.97 -12.58 -19.86
N ALA A 109 -14.64 -12.25 -18.61
CA ALA A 109 -14.01 -10.99 -18.25
C ALA A 109 -12.61 -10.85 -18.87
N VAL A 110 -11.78 -11.90 -18.79
CA VAL A 110 -10.46 -11.95 -19.41
C VAL A 110 -10.56 -11.79 -20.93
N PHE A 111 -11.48 -12.50 -21.60
CA PHE A 111 -11.67 -12.38 -23.05
C PHE A 111 -12.20 -11.00 -23.46
N LYS A 112 -13.12 -10.40 -22.70
CA LYS A 112 -13.62 -9.04 -22.95
C LYS A 112 -12.50 -8.01 -22.91
N VAL A 113 -11.61 -8.09 -21.92
CA VAL A 113 -10.45 -7.17 -21.82
C VAL A 113 -9.45 -7.45 -22.92
N ALA A 114 -9.11 -8.72 -23.17
CA ALA A 114 -8.20 -9.09 -24.25
C ALA A 114 -8.68 -8.57 -25.62
N GLU A 115 -9.98 -8.69 -25.93
CA GLU A 115 -10.59 -8.15 -27.16
C GLU A 115 -10.64 -6.62 -27.16
N LYS A 116 -11.01 -5.98 -26.03
CA LYS A 116 -11.10 -4.51 -25.93
C LYS A 116 -9.74 -3.87 -26.11
N SER A 117 -8.70 -4.37 -25.46
CA SER A 117 -7.32 -3.89 -25.62
C SER A 117 -6.79 -4.13 -27.03
N ALA A 118 -7.28 -5.16 -27.74
CA ALA A 118 -6.99 -5.37 -29.16
C ALA A 118 -7.74 -4.38 -30.08
N ARG A 119 -8.87 -3.80 -29.63
CA ARG A 119 -9.78 -2.97 -30.45
C ARG A 119 -9.76 -1.47 -30.14
N ARG A 120 -9.30 -1.02 -28.97
CA ARG A 120 -9.38 0.40 -28.56
C ARG A 120 -8.03 1.03 -28.20
N LEU A 121 -7.70 2.04 -29.01
CA LEU A 121 -7.03 3.30 -28.67
C LEU A 121 -8.06 4.46 -28.63
N THR A 122 -9.37 4.20 -28.52
CA THR A 122 -10.39 5.26 -28.65
C THR A 122 -11.64 5.04 -27.80
N GLN A 123 -11.97 6.09 -27.04
CA GLN A 123 -13.20 6.37 -26.28
C GLN A 123 -13.35 5.74 -24.90
N GLY A 124 -13.28 6.61 -23.89
CA GLY A 124 -13.79 6.41 -22.55
C GLY A 124 -15.31 6.61 -22.53
N GLU A 125 -16.02 5.69 -21.89
CA GLU A 125 -17.43 5.84 -21.56
C GLU A 125 -17.51 6.16 -20.06
N ASN A 126 -18.32 7.16 -19.72
CA ASN A 126 -18.60 7.52 -18.34
C ASN A 126 -19.46 6.43 -17.69
N ALA A 127 -18.98 5.88 -16.58
CA ALA A 127 -19.70 4.88 -15.80
C ALA A 127 -20.64 5.57 -14.78
N ASP A 128 -21.94 5.30 -14.91
CA ASP A 128 -22.94 5.62 -13.87
C ASP A 128 -22.79 4.65 -12.68
N SER A 129 -22.81 5.19 -11.46
CA SER A 129 -22.52 4.50 -10.21
C SER A 129 -23.69 3.66 -9.67
N VAL A 130 -23.97 2.50 -10.27
CA VAL A 130 -24.85 1.47 -9.69
C VAL A 130 -23.99 0.34 -9.11
N GLN A 131 -24.31 -0.11 -7.89
CA GLN A 131 -23.69 -1.27 -7.25
C GLN A 131 -23.84 -2.50 -8.14
N ARG A 132 -22.76 -2.91 -8.80
CA ARG A 132 -22.70 -4.12 -9.64
C ARG A 132 -21.50 -4.95 -9.20
N GLU A 133 -21.64 -6.27 -9.25
CA GLU A 133 -20.52 -7.18 -9.08
C GLU A 133 -19.58 -7.02 -10.28
N TYR A 134 -18.33 -6.63 -10.03
CA TYR A 134 -17.31 -6.46 -11.05
C TYR A 134 -16.13 -7.37 -10.78
N TRP A 135 -15.57 -7.94 -11.85
CA TRP A 135 -14.32 -8.68 -11.82
C TRP A 135 -13.16 -7.74 -12.05
N THR A 136 -12.15 -7.83 -11.21
CA THR A 136 -10.86 -7.19 -11.49
C THR A 136 -10.08 -8.05 -12.47
N VAL A 137 -9.85 -7.51 -13.65
CA VAL A 137 -8.96 -8.06 -14.68
C VAL A 137 -7.71 -7.19 -14.73
N VAL A 138 -6.55 -7.82 -14.79
CA VAL A 138 -5.26 -7.14 -14.97
C VAL A 138 -4.75 -7.47 -16.37
N ASP A 139 -4.49 -6.43 -17.16
CA ASP A 139 -3.83 -6.51 -18.46
C ASP A 139 -2.42 -5.94 -18.33
N SER A 140 -1.41 -6.78 -18.47
CA SER A 140 -0.04 -6.44 -18.10
C SER A 140 0.98 -6.85 -19.15
N VAL A 141 2.11 -6.14 -19.15
CA VAL A 141 3.24 -6.35 -20.05
C VAL A 141 4.54 -6.26 -19.26
N THR A 142 5.46 -7.17 -19.55
CA THR A 142 6.80 -7.24 -18.95
C THR A 142 7.74 -7.99 -19.91
N PRO A 143 9.08 -7.82 -19.82
CA PRO A 143 10.02 -8.67 -20.55
C PRO A 143 9.88 -10.15 -20.19
N THR A 144 10.06 -11.04 -21.17
CA THR A 144 10.00 -12.50 -20.98
C THR A 144 11.15 -13.01 -20.11
N GLU A 145 12.38 -12.61 -20.44
CA GLU A 145 13.58 -13.06 -19.72
C GLU A 145 14.12 -11.97 -18.79
N THR A 146 14.55 -12.40 -17.60
CA THR A 146 15.39 -11.63 -16.67
C THR A 146 16.86 -11.88 -16.96
N ARG A 147 17.69 -10.84 -16.87
CA ARG A 147 19.12 -10.96 -17.19
C ARG A 147 19.97 -11.61 -16.10
N SER A 148 19.39 -12.07 -14.99
CA SER A 148 20.11 -12.77 -13.91
C SER A 148 20.57 -14.14 -14.42
N GLY A 149 21.72 -14.16 -15.08
CA GLY A 149 22.30 -15.28 -15.83
C GLY A 149 22.80 -16.47 -15.00
N GLN A 150 22.09 -16.87 -13.95
CA GLN A 150 22.30 -18.15 -13.29
C GLN A 150 20.93 -18.75 -12.95
N ALA A 151 20.29 -19.36 -13.95
CA ALA A 151 19.30 -20.40 -13.65
C ALA A 151 20.02 -21.44 -12.79
N SER A 152 19.76 -21.45 -11.49
CA SER A 152 20.34 -22.46 -10.62
C SER A 152 19.79 -23.81 -11.08
N ASP A 153 20.68 -24.78 -11.31
CA ASP A 153 20.32 -26.13 -11.78
C ASP A 153 19.39 -26.88 -10.78
N ASP A 154 19.19 -26.30 -9.59
CA ASP A 154 18.15 -26.71 -8.66
C ASP A 154 16.79 -26.24 -9.16
N ARG A 155 16.18 -27.04 -10.03
CA ARG A 155 14.76 -26.99 -10.45
C ARG A 155 13.76 -27.23 -9.31
N VAL A 156 14.10 -26.85 -8.09
CA VAL A 156 13.07 -26.56 -7.10
C VAL A 156 12.35 -25.34 -7.68
N LEU A 157 11.04 -25.46 -7.87
CA LEU A 157 10.13 -24.39 -8.27
C LEU A 157 10.11 -23.29 -7.19
N THR A 158 11.25 -22.66 -6.91
CA THR A 158 11.31 -21.45 -6.13
C THR A 158 10.60 -20.43 -6.99
N ARG A 159 9.38 -20.09 -6.57
CA ARG A 159 8.55 -19.03 -7.14
C ARG A 159 9.30 -17.70 -7.01
N ASN A 160 10.29 -17.48 -7.86
CA ASN A 160 11.08 -16.27 -7.90
C ASN A 160 10.40 -15.31 -8.88
N TRP A 161 9.92 -14.18 -8.36
CA TRP A 161 9.29 -13.15 -9.17
C TRP A 161 10.28 -12.51 -10.14
N GLU A 162 11.59 -12.63 -9.90
CA GLU A 162 12.61 -12.16 -10.82
C GLU A 162 12.56 -13.00 -12.10
N GLU A 163 12.42 -14.32 -12.01
CA GLU A 163 12.56 -15.25 -13.15
C GLU A 163 11.26 -15.44 -13.96
N ASP A 164 10.10 -15.41 -13.31
CA ASP A 164 8.81 -15.67 -13.94
C ASP A 164 8.05 -14.36 -14.21
N SER A 165 7.74 -14.12 -15.49
CA SER A 165 7.04 -12.90 -15.92
C SER A 165 5.69 -12.67 -15.22
N LEU A 166 4.90 -13.72 -14.98
CA LEU A 166 3.61 -13.59 -14.30
C LEU A 166 3.82 -13.29 -12.81
N LEU A 167 4.73 -13.99 -12.14
CA LEU A 167 5.06 -13.71 -10.73
C LEU A 167 5.64 -12.30 -10.55
N ARG A 168 6.43 -11.80 -11.52
CA ARG A 168 6.90 -10.41 -11.53
C ARG A 168 5.76 -9.41 -11.53
N ILE A 169 4.77 -9.61 -12.42
CA ILE A 169 3.58 -8.75 -12.47
C ILE A 169 2.81 -8.81 -11.15
N VAL A 170 2.60 -10.01 -10.61
CA VAL A 170 1.87 -10.20 -9.34
C VAL A 170 2.59 -9.53 -8.19
N HIS A 171 3.93 -9.60 -8.16
CA HIS A 171 4.75 -8.91 -7.16
C HIS A 171 4.52 -7.40 -7.21
N VAL A 172 4.67 -6.78 -8.38
CA VAL A 172 4.48 -5.33 -8.53
C VAL A 172 3.04 -4.91 -8.23
N LEU A 173 2.06 -5.64 -8.74
CA LEU A 173 0.64 -5.40 -8.45
C LEU A 173 0.37 -5.47 -6.95
N ARG A 174 0.95 -6.45 -6.25
CA ARG A 174 0.86 -6.59 -4.80
C ARG A 174 1.43 -5.36 -4.10
N GLU A 175 2.59 -4.85 -4.48
CA GLU A 175 3.18 -3.66 -3.86
C GLU A 175 2.32 -2.41 -4.07
N VAL A 176 1.80 -2.21 -5.29
CA VAL A 176 0.84 -1.12 -5.60
C VAL A 176 -0.42 -1.22 -4.75
N VAL A 177 -1.01 -2.43 -4.65
CA VAL A 177 -2.19 -2.65 -3.82
C VAL A 177 -1.89 -2.47 -2.32
N ARG A 178 -0.72 -2.88 -1.83
CA ARG A 178 -0.31 -2.67 -0.43
C ARG A 178 -0.23 -1.18 -0.10
N ALA A 179 0.40 -0.39 -0.96
CA ALA A 179 0.49 1.06 -0.79
C ALA A 179 -0.89 1.72 -0.81
N GLU A 180 -1.74 1.35 -1.77
CA GLU A 180 -3.11 1.86 -1.88
C GLU A 180 -3.94 1.50 -0.64
N ARG A 181 -3.90 0.25 -0.18
CA ARG A 181 -4.61 -0.18 1.03
C ARG A 181 -4.20 0.63 2.25
N ALA A 182 -2.92 0.92 2.40
CA ALA A 182 -2.45 1.71 3.54
C ALA A 182 -2.83 3.20 3.43
N HIS A 183 -2.93 3.72 2.22
CA HIS A 183 -3.40 5.07 1.92
C HIS A 183 -4.91 5.22 2.18
N SER A 184 -5.74 4.45 1.48
CA SER A 184 -7.21 4.55 1.52
C SER A 184 -7.86 3.79 2.67
N ARG A 185 -7.08 2.99 3.43
CA ARG A 185 -7.58 2.06 4.46
C ARG A 185 -8.53 1.02 3.90
N SER A 186 -8.32 0.62 2.64
CA SER A 186 -9.17 -0.35 1.98
C SER A 186 -9.11 -1.72 2.65
N ARG A 187 -10.29 -2.31 2.83
CA ARG A 187 -10.51 -3.65 3.41
C ARG A 187 -10.49 -4.75 2.36
N GLN A 188 -9.80 -4.54 1.25
CA GLN A 188 -9.67 -5.53 0.18
C GLN A 188 -8.43 -6.38 0.38
N GLY A 189 -8.39 -7.55 -0.26
CA GLY A 189 -7.26 -8.48 -0.14
C GLY A 189 -6.03 -7.97 -0.89
N ILE A 190 -4.86 -8.52 -0.55
CA ILE A 190 -3.66 -8.37 -1.38
C ILE A 190 -3.67 -9.49 -2.42
N PRO A 191 -3.52 -9.16 -3.72
CA PRO A 191 -3.41 -10.18 -4.75
C PRO A 191 -2.19 -11.06 -4.50
N SER A 192 -2.35 -12.36 -4.71
CA SER A 192 -1.27 -13.32 -4.75
C SER A 192 -1.42 -14.24 -5.94
N TYR A 193 -0.36 -14.99 -6.25
CA TYR A 193 -0.40 -15.96 -7.34
C TYR A 193 -1.50 -17.01 -7.10
N GLU A 194 -1.64 -17.50 -5.86
CA GLU A 194 -2.68 -18.44 -5.43
C GLU A 194 -4.09 -17.83 -5.37
N GLN A 195 -4.25 -16.56 -5.75
CA GLN A 195 -5.55 -15.91 -5.89
C GLN A 195 -5.86 -15.57 -7.35
N ILE A 196 -4.99 -15.91 -8.30
CA ILE A 196 -5.31 -15.76 -9.71
C ILE A 196 -6.30 -16.84 -10.10
N LEU A 197 -7.28 -16.47 -10.93
CA LEU A 197 -8.23 -17.41 -11.48
C LEU A 197 -7.81 -17.84 -12.88
N SER A 198 -8.14 -19.09 -13.21
CA SER A 198 -8.03 -19.58 -14.59
C SER A 198 -9.23 -19.09 -15.42
N PRO A 199 -9.05 -18.81 -16.72
CA PRO A 199 -7.81 -18.89 -17.49
C PRO A 199 -6.91 -17.65 -17.34
N VAL A 200 -5.61 -17.85 -17.47
CA VAL A 200 -4.64 -16.78 -17.73
C VAL A 200 -4.25 -16.84 -19.21
N LEU A 201 -4.40 -15.71 -19.91
CA LEU A 201 -3.99 -15.60 -21.31
C LEU A 201 -2.60 -15.00 -21.39
N GLY A 202 -1.67 -15.73 -21.99
CA GLY A 202 -0.32 -15.27 -22.30
C GLY A 202 -0.20 -14.90 -23.78
N TYR A 203 0.58 -13.86 -24.06
CA TYR A 203 0.97 -13.46 -25.42
C TYR A 203 2.45 -13.14 -25.41
N GLN A 204 3.14 -13.44 -26.51
CA GLN A 204 4.55 -13.09 -26.67
C GLN A 204 4.75 -12.23 -27.92
N GLU A 205 5.66 -11.26 -27.85
CA GLU A 205 6.04 -10.46 -29.01
C GLU A 205 7.44 -9.85 -28.85
N ILE A 206 8.08 -9.48 -29.95
CA ILE A 206 9.33 -8.72 -29.91
C ILE A 206 8.99 -7.23 -29.85
N GLY A 207 9.28 -6.60 -28.72
CA GLY A 207 9.18 -5.15 -28.53
C GLY A 207 10.50 -4.41 -28.77
N GLU A 208 10.41 -3.08 -28.87
CA GLU A 208 11.57 -2.19 -28.85
C GLU A 208 11.56 -1.34 -27.58
N TYR A 209 12.67 -1.37 -26.87
CA TYR A 209 12.93 -0.50 -25.72
C TYR A 209 13.71 0.74 -26.16
N LEU A 210 13.20 1.91 -25.79
CA LEU A 210 13.84 3.19 -26.00
C LEU A 210 14.50 3.65 -24.71
N LEU A 211 15.82 3.68 -24.72
CA LEU A 211 16.61 4.31 -23.67
C LEU A 211 16.74 5.80 -23.98
N ASN A 212 16.06 6.64 -23.20
CA ASN A 212 16.41 8.05 -23.18
C ASN A 212 17.65 8.21 -22.27
N SER A 213 18.83 8.34 -22.88
CA SER A 213 20.12 8.40 -22.19
C SER A 213 20.41 9.75 -21.53
N ASP A 214 19.62 10.79 -21.85
CA ASP A 214 20.06 12.17 -21.65
C ASP A 214 19.43 12.86 -20.43
N SER A 215 18.57 12.17 -19.68
CA SER A 215 18.06 12.67 -18.39
C SER A 215 18.11 11.58 -17.31
N PRO A 216 18.72 11.85 -16.13
CA PRO A 216 18.64 10.97 -14.96
C PRO A 216 17.22 10.83 -14.38
N GLU A 217 16.26 11.63 -14.88
CA GLU A 217 14.83 11.57 -14.55
C GLU A 217 13.98 11.00 -15.71
N ALA A 218 14.62 10.48 -16.77
CA ALA A 218 13.90 10.06 -17.97
C ALA A 218 12.89 8.95 -17.69
N SER A 219 11.61 9.29 -17.89
CA SER A 219 10.53 8.32 -18.00
C SER A 219 10.84 7.33 -19.12
N HIS A 220 10.77 6.04 -18.81
CA HIS A 220 10.97 4.98 -19.79
C HIS A 220 9.68 4.82 -20.60
N PHE A 221 9.74 5.12 -21.90
CA PHE A 221 8.64 4.88 -22.81
C PHE A 221 8.93 3.62 -23.64
N PHE A 222 8.05 2.64 -23.55
CA PHE A 222 8.06 1.48 -24.42
C PHE A 222 7.08 1.73 -25.56
N THR A 223 7.55 1.57 -26.80
CA THR A 223 6.64 1.49 -27.94
C THR A 223 6.33 0.02 -28.15
N ILE A 224 5.15 -0.41 -27.71
CA ILE A 224 4.66 -1.76 -27.97
C ILE A 224 4.12 -1.78 -29.40
N PHE A 225 4.63 -2.69 -30.24
CA PHE A 225 4.10 -2.86 -31.59
C PHE A 225 2.70 -3.50 -31.54
N PRO A 226 1.76 -3.09 -32.40
CA PRO A 226 0.33 -3.36 -32.24
C PRO A 226 -0.12 -4.79 -32.54
N ARG A 227 0.80 -5.75 -32.72
CA ARG A 227 0.46 -7.14 -33.05
C ARG A 227 1.11 -8.08 -32.07
N TRP A 228 0.31 -8.53 -31.10
CA TRP A 228 0.64 -9.68 -30.27
C TRP A 228 0.48 -10.97 -31.08
N SER A 229 1.25 -12.00 -30.72
CA SER A 229 1.01 -13.37 -31.18
C SER A 229 -0.36 -13.90 -30.77
N ASN A 230 -0.72 -15.11 -31.24
CA ASN A 230 -1.96 -15.74 -30.81
C ASN A 230 -1.92 -16.05 -29.30
N PRO A 231 -3.05 -15.91 -28.58
CA PRO A 231 -3.09 -16.19 -27.15
C PRO A 231 -2.70 -17.65 -26.86
N SER A 232 -1.86 -17.85 -25.86
CA SER A 232 -1.61 -19.12 -25.22
C SER A 232 -2.34 -19.18 -23.88
N LEU A 233 -2.75 -20.39 -23.48
CA LEU A 233 -3.30 -20.62 -22.15
C LEU A 233 -2.14 -20.91 -21.19
N VAL A 234 -1.99 -20.10 -20.15
CA VAL A 234 -1.05 -20.37 -19.06
C VAL A 234 -1.75 -21.25 -18.02
N LEU A 235 -1.20 -22.44 -17.79
CA LEU A 235 -1.72 -23.36 -16.77
C LEU A 235 -1.10 -23.01 -15.41
N LEU A 236 -1.95 -22.72 -14.45
CA LEU A 236 -1.54 -22.47 -13.06
C LEU A 236 -1.31 -23.79 -12.33
N ASP A 237 -0.43 -23.79 -11.34
CA ASP A 237 -0.16 -24.96 -10.49
C ASP A 237 -1.28 -25.25 -9.46
N HIS A 238 -2.28 -24.38 -9.40
CA HIS A 238 -3.41 -24.44 -8.49
C HIS A 238 -4.72 -24.27 -9.27
N GLN A 239 -5.79 -24.82 -8.68
CA GLN A 239 -7.13 -24.68 -9.21
C GLN A 239 -7.93 -23.80 -8.25
N ASN A 240 -8.06 -22.53 -8.61
CA ASN A 240 -9.05 -21.67 -7.98
C ASN A 240 -10.31 -21.67 -8.82
N VAL A 241 -11.37 -22.23 -8.26
CA VAL A 241 -12.74 -22.01 -8.76
C VAL A 241 -13.26 -20.69 -8.18
N GLY A 242 -13.97 -19.93 -9.01
CA GLY A 242 -14.59 -18.67 -8.62
C GLY A 242 -15.64 -18.94 -7.56
N LEU A 243 -15.29 -18.72 -6.30
CA LEU A 243 -16.30 -18.55 -5.24
C LEU A 243 -16.96 -17.19 -5.43
N ASP A 244 -18.25 -17.09 -5.09
CA ASP A 244 -19.02 -15.86 -5.16
C ASP A 244 -18.20 -14.70 -4.61
N GLN A 245 -17.90 -13.72 -5.46
CA GLN A 245 -17.08 -12.59 -5.05
C GLN A 245 -17.80 -11.84 -3.94
N VAL A 246 -17.05 -11.50 -2.89
CA VAL A 246 -17.54 -10.52 -1.92
C VAL A 246 -17.68 -9.22 -2.68
N SER A 247 -18.91 -8.72 -2.80
CA SER A 247 -19.21 -7.42 -3.38
C SER A 247 -18.35 -6.36 -2.67
N ALA A 248 -17.24 -5.98 -3.28
CA ALA A 248 -16.42 -4.91 -2.75
C ALA A 248 -17.05 -3.60 -3.20
N ARG A 249 -17.24 -2.69 -2.25
CA ARG A 249 -17.43 -1.28 -2.59
C ARG A 249 -16.04 -0.76 -2.90
N ALA A 250 -15.68 -0.61 -4.17
CA ALA A 250 -14.56 0.23 -4.51
C ALA A 250 -15.03 1.69 -4.32
N ASP A 251 -14.81 2.24 -3.13
CA ASP A 251 -14.72 3.68 -2.97
C ASP A 251 -13.42 4.10 -3.71
N VAL A 252 -13.50 4.14 -5.04
CA VAL A 252 -12.36 4.43 -5.91
C VAL A 252 -12.02 5.91 -5.78
N ALA A 253 -10.93 6.23 -5.09
CA ALA A 253 -10.26 7.50 -5.30
C ALA A 253 -9.54 7.43 -6.66
N GLN A 254 -9.74 8.43 -7.53
CA GLN A 254 -8.88 8.62 -8.71
C GLN A 254 -7.42 8.66 -8.27
N SER A 255 -6.49 8.21 -9.12
CA SER A 255 -5.05 8.09 -8.83
C SER A 255 -4.51 9.31 -8.06
N ASP A 256 -4.31 9.13 -6.76
CA ASP A 256 -3.83 10.17 -5.86
C ASP A 256 -2.30 10.26 -5.98
N PRO A 257 -1.70 11.43 -6.25
CA PRO A 257 -0.24 11.61 -6.18
C PRO A 257 0.37 11.16 -4.83
N ALA A 258 -0.44 11.04 -3.77
CA ALA A 258 -0.02 10.43 -2.52
C ALA A 258 0.43 8.97 -2.68
N LEU A 259 -0.16 8.18 -3.60
CA LEU A 259 0.13 6.76 -3.77
C LEU A 259 1.62 6.50 -4.05
N SER A 260 2.25 7.33 -4.88
CA SER A 260 3.69 7.23 -5.16
C SER A 260 4.53 7.44 -3.90
N SER A 261 4.15 8.39 -3.03
CA SER A 261 4.84 8.57 -1.73
C SER A 261 4.67 7.36 -0.83
N TRP A 262 3.48 6.74 -0.81
CA TRP A 262 3.23 5.52 -0.02
C TRP A 262 4.03 4.33 -0.51
N LEU A 263 4.20 4.19 -1.83
CA LEU A 263 5.05 3.17 -2.43
C LEU A 263 6.50 3.34 -1.99
N VAL A 264 7.05 4.55 -2.09
CA VAL A 264 8.42 4.83 -1.62
C VAL A 264 8.58 4.52 -0.13
N ASP A 265 7.62 4.94 0.71
CA ASP A 265 7.67 4.68 2.14
C ASP A 265 7.63 3.16 2.45
N LEU A 266 6.85 2.40 1.68
CA LEU A 266 6.73 0.95 1.79
C LEU A 266 8.02 0.24 1.40
N GLU A 267 8.64 0.64 0.29
CA GLU A 267 9.93 0.12 -0.18
C GLU A 267 11.07 0.37 0.80
N LEU A 268 11.10 1.58 1.36
CA LEU A 268 12.04 1.94 2.40
C LEU A 268 11.74 1.22 3.72
N GLY A 269 10.63 0.47 3.82
CA GLY A 269 10.25 -0.25 5.03
C GLY A 269 10.04 0.69 6.21
N LEU A 270 9.56 1.92 5.96
CA LEU A 270 9.42 2.91 7.02
C LEU A 270 8.41 2.41 8.06
N PRO A 271 8.71 2.50 9.37
CA PRO A 271 7.80 1.94 10.35
C PRO A 271 6.41 2.59 10.35
N SER A 272 6.29 3.83 9.87
CA SER A 272 5.04 4.60 9.74
C SER A 272 4.02 3.98 8.78
N ILE A 273 4.46 3.17 7.81
CA ILE A 273 3.61 2.48 6.84
C ILE A 273 3.35 1.02 7.25
N LEU A 274 4.36 0.32 7.78
CA LEU A 274 4.27 -1.10 8.12
C LEU A 274 3.18 -1.42 9.16
N TRP A 275 3.00 -0.57 10.18
CA TRP A 275 1.93 -0.79 11.17
C TRP A 275 0.53 -0.61 10.54
N ARG A 276 0.38 0.34 9.60
CA ARG A 276 -0.90 0.57 8.90
C ARG A 276 -1.24 -0.61 8.02
N GLU A 277 -0.26 -1.17 7.34
CA GLU A 277 -0.44 -2.37 6.53
C GLU A 277 -0.98 -3.53 7.39
N ARG A 278 -0.34 -3.79 8.55
CA ARG A 278 -0.82 -4.85 9.46
C ARG A 278 -2.21 -4.57 10.02
N LEU A 279 -2.58 -3.31 10.26
CA LEU A 279 -3.96 -2.97 10.64
C LEU A 279 -4.94 -3.16 9.49
N ALA A 280 -4.59 -2.79 8.26
CA ALA A 280 -5.43 -3.04 7.10
C ALA A 280 -5.66 -4.55 6.89
N ASP A 281 -4.63 -5.37 7.14
CA ASP A 281 -4.76 -6.83 7.18
C ASP A 281 -5.66 -7.30 8.32
N ALA A 282 -5.54 -6.73 9.52
CA ALA A 282 -6.42 -7.06 10.64
C ALA A 282 -7.89 -6.73 10.32
N ASP A 283 -8.16 -5.56 9.75
CA ASP A 283 -9.47 -5.14 9.27
C ASP A 283 -10.03 -6.08 8.20
N TYR A 284 -9.21 -6.48 7.22
CA TYR A 284 -9.58 -7.46 6.20
C TYR A 284 -9.99 -8.80 6.83
N GLN A 285 -9.15 -9.33 7.72
CA GLN A 285 -9.45 -10.61 8.39
C GLN A 285 -10.71 -10.53 9.25
N PHE A 286 -10.97 -9.39 9.89
CA PHE A 286 -12.15 -9.19 10.73
C PHE A 286 -13.44 -9.03 9.91
N HIS A 287 -13.45 -8.10 8.97
CA HIS A 287 -14.66 -7.66 8.25
C HIS A 287 -14.96 -8.49 7.01
N THR A 288 -13.96 -9.06 6.35
CA THR A 288 -14.11 -9.75 5.06
C THR A 288 -14.07 -11.27 5.25
N GLU A 289 -13.07 -11.80 5.96
CA GLU A 289 -12.87 -13.25 6.11
C GLU A 289 -13.55 -13.84 7.37
N GLY A 290 -13.92 -13.00 8.35
CA GLY A 290 -14.44 -13.46 9.64
C GLY A 290 -13.43 -14.25 10.49
N ARG A 291 -12.13 -14.08 10.23
CA ARG A 291 -11.03 -14.74 10.97
C ARG A 291 -10.59 -13.91 12.18
N TYR A 292 -11.35 -14.03 13.27
CA TYR A 292 -11.15 -13.26 14.51
C TYR A 292 -9.83 -13.55 15.23
N ASP A 293 -9.32 -14.77 15.11
CA ASP A 293 -7.99 -15.17 15.57
C ASP A 293 -6.89 -14.36 14.88
N LEU A 294 -6.89 -14.34 13.54
CA LEU A 294 -5.91 -13.60 12.77
C LEU A 294 -6.06 -12.09 12.94
N ALA A 295 -7.29 -11.57 12.95
CA ALA A 295 -7.53 -10.16 13.19
C ALA A 295 -6.92 -9.70 14.52
N THR A 296 -7.07 -10.50 15.59
CA THR A 296 -6.48 -10.21 16.91
C THR A 296 -4.95 -10.25 16.88
N ILE A 297 -4.37 -11.27 16.23
CA ILE A 297 -2.92 -11.41 16.10
C ILE A 297 -2.34 -10.22 15.34
N LEU A 298 -2.91 -9.90 14.17
CA LEU A 298 -2.47 -8.81 13.32
C LEU A 298 -2.64 -7.43 13.98
N SER A 299 -3.73 -7.20 14.73
CA SER A 299 -3.93 -5.96 15.50
C SER A 299 -2.82 -5.76 16.53
N THR A 300 -2.44 -6.83 17.22
CA THR A 300 -1.33 -6.82 18.19
C THR A 300 0.00 -6.53 17.49
N THR A 301 0.30 -7.28 16.43
CA THR A 301 1.52 -7.12 15.64
C THR A 301 1.64 -5.72 15.06
N ALA A 302 0.55 -5.13 14.57
CA ALA A 302 0.54 -3.75 14.09
C ALA A 302 0.95 -2.77 15.20
N THR A 303 0.43 -2.96 16.41
CA THR A 303 0.75 -2.08 17.55
C THR A 303 2.21 -2.26 17.99
N GLU A 304 2.73 -3.49 18.00
CA GLU A 304 4.13 -3.77 18.31
C GLU A 304 5.08 -3.12 17.31
N ILE A 305 4.78 -3.21 16.00
CA ILE A 305 5.51 -2.52 14.94
C ILE A 305 5.45 -1.00 15.14
N LEU A 306 4.30 -0.44 15.51
CA LEU A 306 4.17 0.99 15.78
C LEU A 306 5.01 1.43 16.98
N ILE A 307 4.98 0.68 18.09
CA ILE A 307 5.77 0.98 19.30
C ILE A 307 7.26 1.01 18.96
N ASP A 308 7.75 -0.08 18.36
CA ASP A 308 9.17 -0.23 18.07
C ASP A 308 9.63 0.73 16.98
N GLY A 309 8.80 0.90 15.96
CA GLY A 309 9.00 1.85 14.87
C GLY A 309 9.12 3.28 15.37
N LEU A 310 8.12 3.74 16.13
CA LEU A 310 8.11 5.10 16.68
C LEU A 310 9.31 5.32 17.60
N LEU A 311 9.64 4.36 18.46
CA LEU A 311 10.79 4.46 19.35
C LEU A 311 12.11 4.61 18.58
N LYS A 312 12.33 3.78 17.53
CA LYS A 312 13.51 3.91 16.68
C LYS A 312 13.56 5.25 15.95
N LEU A 313 12.43 5.74 15.44
CA LEU A 313 12.34 7.04 14.78
C LEU A 313 12.68 8.20 15.74
N LEU A 314 12.20 8.15 16.97
CA LEU A 314 12.52 9.17 17.98
C LEU A 314 14.00 9.18 18.35
N TRP A 315 14.64 8.00 18.45
CA TRP A 315 16.09 7.92 18.68
C TRP A 315 16.92 8.34 17.47
N TRP A 316 16.46 8.03 16.25
CA TRP A 316 17.06 8.58 15.04
C TRP A 316 17.08 10.12 15.10
N GLU A 317 15.97 10.78 15.40
CA GLU A 317 15.97 12.24 15.46
C GLU A 317 16.85 12.77 16.60
N LYS A 318 16.90 12.09 17.75
CA LYS A 318 17.86 12.44 18.83
C LYS A 318 19.30 12.33 18.39
N SER A 319 19.67 11.28 17.65
CA SER A 319 21.03 11.04 17.15
C SER A 319 21.57 12.19 16.30
N LEU A 320 20.70 12.99 15.69
CA LEU A 320 21.08 14.16 14.91
C LEU A 320 21.64 15.30 15.78
N SER A 321 21.36 15.28 17.09
CA SER A 321 21.72 16.34 18.03
C SER A 321 22.53 15.87 19.23
N ASP A 322 22.46 14.58 19.55
CA ASP A 322 23.09 13.94 20.69
C ASP A 322 23.97 12.79 20.22
N SER A 323 25.28 12.95 20.35
CA SER A 323 26.27 11.96 19.94
C SER A 323 26.22 10.66 20.76
N GLU A 324 25.63 10.67 21.96
CA GLU A 324 25.48 9.46 22.78
C GLU A 324 24.37 8.54 22.21
N THR A 325 23.37 9.11 21.55
CA THR A 325 22.29 8.35 20.90
C THR A 325 22.76 7.83 19.53
N SER A 326 23.49 6.71 19.53
CA SER A 326 23.99 6.04 18.30
C SER A 326 23.15 4.81 17.91
N ALA A 327 23.35 4.30 16.68
CA ALA A 327 22.73 3.03 16.25
C ALA A 327 23.09 1.86 17.19
N ALA A 328 24.32 1.80 17.68
CA ALA A 328 24.77 0.79 18.65
C ALA A 328 24.03 0.89 20.00
N PHE A 329 23.82 2.12 20.49
CA PHE A 329 23.02 2.34 21.70
C PHE A 329 21.58 1.84 21.52
N VAL A 330 20.95 2.13 20.38
CA VAL A 330 19.60 1.66 20.07
C VAL A 330 19.57 0.13 19.96
N ALA A 331 20.52 -0.48 19.25
CA ALA A 331 20.63 -1.94 19.14
C ALA A 331 20.71 -2.62 20.51
N GLU A 332 21.54 -2.10 21.43
CA GLU A 332 21.65 -2.61 22.79
C GLU A 332 20.35 -2.43 23.61
N ALA A 333 19.67 -1.30 23.46
CA ALA A 333 18.38 -1.08 24.12
C ALA A 333 17.31 -2.08 23.65
N PHE A 334 17.34 -2.48 22.37
CA PHE A 334 16.46 -3.49 21.79
C PHE A 334 16.87 -4.92 22.19
N ASN A 335 18.16 -5.23 22.30
CA ASN A 335 18.65 -6.54 22.73
C ASN A 335 18.41 -6.81 24.22
N SER A 336 18.52 -5.77 25.05
CA SER A 336 18.30 -5.87 26.51
C SER A 336 16.84 -5.96 26.93
N SER A 337 15.88 -5.70 26.02
CA SER A 337 14.44 -5.70 26.32
C SER A 337 13.71 -6.75 25.50
N ARG A 338 13.11 -7.76 26.17
CA ARG A 338 12.52 -8.94 25.52
C ARG A 338 11.28 -8.65 24.67
N ASP A 339 10.49 -7.63 24.99
CA ASP A 339 9.21 -7.37 24.34
C ASP A 339 8.90 -5.87 24.16
N SER A 340 8.00 -5.56 23.23
CA SER A 340 7.63 -4.18 22.88
C SER A 340 6.91 -3.46 24.02
N VAL A 341 6.21 -4.17 24.92
CA VAL A 341 5.53 -3.55 26.09
C VAL A 341 6.56 -3.02 27.08
N THR A 342 7.62 -3.79 27.33
CA THR A 342 8.75 -3.38 28.16
C THR A 342 9.44 -2.16 27.57
N ARG A 343 9.69 -2.15 26.24
CA ARG A 343 10.28 -0.98 25.56
C ARG A 343 9.37 0.24 25.59
N MET A 344 8.06 0.04 25.40
CA MET A 344 7.06 1.11 25.51
C MET A 344 7.15 1.79 26.87
N ASN A 345 7.11 1.02 27.96
CA ASN A 345 7.12 1.57 29.31
C ASN A 345 8.47 2.19 29.70
N LYS A 346 9.58 1.54 29.31
CA LYS A 346 10.93 1.93 29.70
C LYS A 346 11.47 3.13 28.92
N TYR A 347 11.14 3.23 27.62
CA TYR A 347 11.77 4.18 26.71
C TYR A 347 10.77 5.13 26.04
N LEU A 348 9.70 4.59 25.44
CA LEU A 348 8.75 5.41 24.68
C LEU A 348 7.95 6.37 25.59
N ALA A 349 7.43 5.85 26.71
CA ALA A 349 6.61 6.61 27.64
C ALA A 349 7.35 7.81 28.26
N PRO A 350 8.62 7.68 28.73
CA PRO A 350 9.40 8.84 29.17
C PRO A 350 9.64 9.91 28.10
N MET A 351 9.84 9.51 26.84
CA MET A 351 10.10 10.45 25.73
C MET A 351 8.85 11.24 25.35
N LEU A 352 7.71 10.57 25.27
CA LEU A 352 6.45 11.18 24.85
C LEU A 352 5.65 11.81 26.00
N GLY A 353 5.91 11.39 27.25
CA GLY A 353 5.18 11.82 28.45
C GLY A 353 3.70 11.42 28.45
N GLY A 354 2.92 11.94 29.40
CA GLY A 354 1.48 11.68 29.52
C GLY A 354 1.13 10.58 30.53
N THR A 355 -0.13 10.16 30.57
CA THR A 355 -0.64 9.15 31.52
C THR A 355 -0.77 7.78 30.85
N TRP A 356 0.12 6.85 31.19
CA TRP A 356 0.21 5.51 30.59
C TRP A 356 -0.40 4.39 31.45
N SER A 357 -0.67 4.70 32.73
CA SER A 357 -1.14 3.76 33.75
C SER A 357 -2.63 3.89 34.09
N ASP A 358 -3.36 4.80 33.43
CA ASP A 358 -4.80 4.94 33.63
C ASP A 358 -5.52 3.65 33.21
N PRO A 359 -6.23 2.94 34.11
CA PRO A 359 -6.95 1.71 33.80
C PRO A 359 -7.99 1.85 32.69
N THR A 360 -8.50 3.06 32.48
CA THR A 360 -9.47 3.39 31.43
C THR A 360 -8.80 3.95 30.17
N GLY A 361 -7.49 4.24 30.24
CA GLY A 361 -6.74 4.83 29.15
C GLY A 361 -6.40 3.85 28.02
N PRO A 362 -6.07 4.37 26.81
CA PRO A 362 -5.83 3.56 25.60
C PRO A 362 -4.77 2.46 25.78
N VAL A 363 -3.70 2.75 26.54
CA VAL A 363 -2.61 1.79 26.80
C VAL A 363 -3.12 0.58 27.59
N GLN A 364 -3.86 0.81 28.69
CA GLN A 364 -4.36 -0.29 29.52
C GLN A 364 -5.48 -1.07 28.82
N GLN A 365 -6.33 -0.40 28.03
CA GLN A 365 -7.33 -1.06 27.20
C GLN A 365 -6.69 -1.95 26.15
N TRP A 366 -5.66 -1.48 25.44
CA TRP A 366 -4.90 -2.30 24.49
C TRP A 366 -4.20 -3.49 25.16
N LEU A 367 -3.55 -3.30 26.31
CA LEU A 367 -2.92 -4.41 27.04
C LEU A 367 -3.93 -5.49 27.42
N LYS A 368 -5.13 -5.08 27.84
CA LYS A 368 -6.21 -5.98 28.25
C LYS A 368 -6.87 -6.68 27.05
N ASN A 369 -7.30 -5.92 26.06
CA ASN A 369 -8.19 -6.37 24.98
C ASN A 369 -7.41 -6.98 23.81
N THR A 370 -6.18 -6.56 23.59
CA THR A 370 -5.38 -6.94 22.41
C THR A 370 -4.20 -7.83 22.81
N TRP A 371 -3.25 -7.30 23.59
CA TRP A 371 -1.99 -7.99 23.88
C TRP A 371 -2.18 -9.32 24.64
N LYS A 372 -2.96 -9.31 25.74
CA LYS A 372 -3.28 -10.54 26.50
C LYS A 372 -4.11 -11.53 25.68
N LEU A 373 -5.01 -11.04 24.83
CA LEU A 373 -5.86 -11.87 23.99
C LEU A 373 -5.03 -12.58 22.91
N ARG A 374 -4.08 -11.89 22.27
CA ARG A 374 -3.13 -12.51 21.33
C ARG A 374 -2.28 -13.58 22.01
N HIS A 375 -1.79 -13.34 23.22
CA HIS A 375 -1.03 -14.34 23.98
C HIS A 375 -1.85 -15.63 24.17
N ARG A 376 -3.12 -15.51 24.58
CA ARG A 376 -4.05 -16.65 24.69
C ARG A 376 -4.30 -17.32 23.33
N SER A 377 -4.49 -16.54 22.28
CA SER A 377 -4.81 -17.07 20.95
C SER A 377 -3.64 -17.88 20.37
N VAL A 378 -2.43 -17.32 20.44
CA VAL A 378 -1.22 -17.96 19.88
C VAL A 378 -0.73 -19.13 20.74
N HIS A 379 -0.69 -18.97 22.07
CA HIS A 379 -0.04 -19.98 22.93
C HIS A 379 -1.01 -20.98 23.54
N ALA A 380 -2.29 -20.64 23.71
CA ALA A 380 -3.30 -21.54 24.27
C ALA A 380 -4.31 -22.04 23.24
N GLY A 381 -4.16 -21.68 21.95
CA GLY A 381 -5.09 -22.07 20.89
C GLY A 381 -6.50 -21.52 21.09
N TYR A 382 -6.64 -20.42 21.84
CA TYR A 382 -7.94 -19.79 22.06
C TYR A 382 -8.46 -19.15 20.77
N PHE A 383 -9.74 -19.34 20.46
CA PHE A 383 -10.42 -18.70 19.33
C PHE A 383 -11.24 -17.51 19.83
N PRO A 384 -10.81 -16.26 19.57
CA PRO A 384 -11.54 -15.07 19.99
C PRO A 384 -12.96 -15.03 19.43
N ARG A 385 -13.89 -14.53 20.24
CA ARG A 385 -15.25 -14.20 19.78
C ARG A 385 -15.24 -12.90 19.00
N TYR A 386 -16.28 -12.67 18.19
CA TYR A 386 -16.49 -11.41 17.45
C TYR A 386 -16.22 -10.16 18.31
N GLN A 387 -16.86 -10.07 19.49
CA GLN A 387 -16.71 -8.92 20.38
C GLN A 387 -15.28 -8.74 20.92
N GLU A 388 -14.56 -9.83 21.16
CA GLU A 388 -13.17 -9.75 21.64
C GLU A 388 -12.24 -9.25 20.53
N ALA A 389 -12.40 -9.73 19.30
CA ALA A 389 -11.63 -9.27 18.15
C ALA A 389 -11.98 -7.83 17.74
N ASP A 390 -13.26 -7.44 17.81
CA ASP A 390 -13.70 -6.05 17.57
C ASP A 390 -13.05 -5.09 18.57
N LEU A 391 -13.05 -5.45 19.86
CA LEU A 391 -12.37 -4.67 20.89
C LEU A 391 -10.85 -4.65 20.69
N ALA A 392 -10.24 -5.77 20.28
CA ALA A 392 -8.80 -5.82 20.01
C ALA A 392 -8.40 -4.86 18.88
N LEU A 393 -9.18 -4.84 17.79
CA LEU A 393 -8.97 -3.95 16.65
C LEU A 393 -9.18 -2.48 17.03
N LYS A 394 -10.29 -2.17 17.71
CA LYS A 394 -10.59 -0.80 18.20
C LYS A 394 -9.51 -0.28 19.15
N SER A 395 -9.10 -1.10 20.13
CA SER A 395 -8.04 -0.70 21.07
C SER A 395 -6.69 -0.47 20.38
N SER A 396 -6.39 -1.18 19.27
CA SER A 396 -5.21 -0.89 18.44
C SER A 396 -5.29 0.45 17.70
N TYR A 397 -6.47 0.85 17.22
CA TYR A 397 -6.69 2.20 16.67
C TYR A 397 -6.57 3.29 17.73
N GLU A 398 -7.14 3.06 18.91
CA GLU A 398 -7.13 4.02 20.03
C GLU A 398 -5.72 4.26 20.56
N ILE A 399 -4.91 3.20 20.76
CA ILE A 399 -3.52 3.36 21.22
C ILE A 399 -2.65 4.03 20.15
N ALA A 400 -2.85 3.75 18.86
CA ALA A 400 -2.15 4.44 17.79
C ALA A 400 -2.48 5.95 17.79
N THR A 401 -3.77 6.29 17.95
CA THR A 401 -4.23 7.68 18.08
C THR A 401 -3.56 8.36 19.27
N PHE A 402 -3.55 7.69 20.43
CA PHE A 402 -2.88 8.17 21.62
C PHE A 402 -1.39 8.45 21.38
N PHE A 403 -0.65 7.55 20.72
CA PHE A 403 0.77 7.79 20.41
C PHE A 403 0.97 9.00 19.50
N PHE A 404 0.15 9.17 18.47
CA PHE A 404 0.26 10.34 17.58
C PHE A 404 -0.16 11.64 18.27
N ASP A 405 -1.12 11.61 19.19
CA ASP A 405 -1.48 12.76 20.00
C ASP A 405 -0.30 13.15 20.91
N ARG A 406 0.31 12.18 21.60
CA ARG A 406 1.51 12.43 22.42
C ARG A 406 2.70 12.93 21.60
N LEU A 407 2.93 12.38 20.41
CA LEU A 407 3.96 12.86 19.49
C LEU A 407 3.69 14.30 19.04
N SER A 408 2.43 14.63 18.76
CA SER A 408 2.04 15.99 18.35
C SER A 408 2.26 17.01 19.47
N GLU A 409 2.08 16.62 20.74
CA GLU A 409 2.47 17.45 21.89
C GLU A 409 3.98 17.69 21.94
N LYS A 410 4.78 16.74 21.43
CA LYS A 410 6.23 16.81 21.33
C LYS A 410 6.77 17.33 19.99
N ARG A 411 5.92 17.85 19.10
CA ARG A 411 6.28 18.32 17.75
C ARG A 411 7.46 19.29 17.66
N ASN A 412 7.73 20.07 18.71
CA ASN A 412 8.84 21.03 18.73
C ASN A 412 10.18 20.42 19.15
N GLU A 413 10.15 19.24 19.78
CA GLU A 413 11.29 18.42 20.18
C GLU A 413 11.60 17.38 19.08
N PHE A 414 10.56 16.74 18.53
CA PHE A 414 10.67 15.75 17.46
C PHE A 414 9.98 16.25 16.18
N SER A 415 10.51 17.32 15.59
CA SER A 415 9.86 18.00 14.46
C SER A 415 9.87 17.15 13.19
N ARG A 416 10.96 16.44 12.91
CA ARG A 416 11.09 15.61 11.70
C ARG A 416 10.18 14.40 11.80
N VAL A 417 10.26 13.68 12.91
CA VAL A 417 9.41 12.50 13.14
C VAL A 417 7.94 12.89 13.15
N CYS A 418 7.57 14.02 13.78
CA CYS A 418 6.18 14.50 13.78
C CYS A 418 5.69 14.83 12.36
N LEU A 419 6.48 15.54 11.55
CA LEU A 419 6.13 15.86 10.17
C LEU A 419 6.05 14.60 9.28
N SER A 420 6.98 13.65 9.42
CA SER A 420 6.97 12.42 8.62
C SER A 420 5.86 11.43 8.98
N THR A 421 5.30 11.50 10.19
CA THR A 421 4.31 10.51 10.68
C THR A 421 2.89 11.07 10.81
N VAL A 422 2.75 12.25 11.39
CA VAL A 422 1.45 12.93 11.61
C VAL A 422 1.10 13.82 10.42
N ALA A 423 2.12 14.33 9.72
CA ALA A 423 2.00 15.31 8.64
C ALA A 423 1.34 16.63 9.07
N GLN A 424 1.38 17.62 8.17
CA GLN A 424 0.71 18.90 8.36
C GLN A 424 -0.79 18.71 8.63
N SER A 425 -1.46 17.88 7.82
CA SER A 425 -2.91 17.65 7.94
C SER A 425 -3.31 17.05 9.30
N GLY A 426 -2.47 16.18 9.88
CA GLY A 426 -2.71 15.62 11.21
C GLY A 426 -2.49 16.64 12.33
N LEU A 427 -1.55 17.59 12.16
CA LEU A 427 -1.32 18.68 13.11
C LEU A 427 -2.42 19.76 13.02
N GLU A 428 -2.91 20.07 11.82
CA GLU A 428 -4.03 20.99 11.60
C GLU A 428 -5.30 20.48 12.27
N LYS A 429 -5.64 19.18 12.10
CA LYS A 429 -6.77 18.54 12.78
C LYS A 429 -6.70 18.64 14.30
N ARG A 430 -5.50 18.79 14.86
CA ARG A 430 -5.25 18.95 16.30
C ARG A 430 -5.11 20.41 16.74
N ASN A 431 -5.22 21.37 15.82
CA ASN A 431 -4.92 22.79 16.06
C ASN A 431 -3.49 23.05 16.54
N LEU A 432 -2.54 22.19 16.13
CA LEU A 432 -1.13 22.24 16.53
C LEU A 432 -0.20 22.71 15.40
N TRP A 433 -0.75 22.98 14.20
CA TRP A 433 -0.02 23.56 13.07
C TRP A 433 0.20 25.07 13.21
N ASN A 434 1.13 25.45 14.08
CA ASN A 434 1.42 26.86 14.38
C ASN A 434 2.86 27.07 14.89
N GLY A 435 3.27 28.33 14.98
CA GLY A 435 4.50 28.73 15.65
C GLY A 435 5.77 28.05 15.11
N LYS A 436 6.50 27.36 16.01
CA LYS A 436 7.82 26.78 15.71
C LYS A 436 7.76 25.65 14.69
N ILE A 437 6.78 24.73 14.78
CA ILE A 437 6.70 23.58 13.86
C ILE A 437 6.41 24.03 12.42
N ARG A 438 5.52 25.01 12.25
CA ARG A 438 5.19 25.56 10.94
C ARG A 438 6.40 26.25 10.31
N ARG A 439 7.10 27.10 11.08
CA ARG A 439 8.35 27.73 10.62
C ARG A 439 9.42 26.70 10.29
N PHE A 440 9.55 25.63 11.08
CA PHE A 440 10.49 24.55 10.79
C PHE A 440 10.19 23.90 9.43
N ALA A 441 8.93 23.55 9.16
CA ALA A 441 8.53 22.98 7.88
C ALA A 441 8.78 23.92 6.70
N GLU A 442 8.38 25.18 6.81
CA GLU A 442 8.47 26.16 5.71
C GLU A 442 9.90 26.66 5.43
N THR A 443 10.81 26.61 6.41
CA THR A 443 12.15 27.24 6.27
C THR A 443 13.33 26.31 6.42
N VAL A 444 13.17 25.22 7.17
CA VAL A 444 14.27 24.29 7.50
C VAL A 444 14.11 22.99 6.73
N ALA A 445 12.91 22.39 6.75
CA ALA A 445 12.68 21.08 6.17
C ALA A 445 13.03 21.01 4.67
N GLU A 446 12.68 22.04 3.90
CA GLU A 446 12.98 22.11 2.45
C GLU A 446 14.49 22.11 2.13
N ARG A 447 15.34 22.47 3.10
CA ARG A 447 16.80 22.56 2.92
C ARG A 447 17.54 21.35 3.48
N GLU A 448 16.84 20.50 4.22
CA GLU A 448 17.43 19.30 4.80
C GLU A 448 17.48 18.17 3.78
N PRO A 449 18.43 17.23 3.92
CA PRO A 449 18.45 16.03 3.09
C PRO A 449 17.20 15.19 3.33
N ASP A 450 16.91 14.28 2.39
CA ASP A 450 15.75 13.38 2.51
C ASP A 450 15.81 12.56 3.81
N TRP A 451 14.89 12.89 4.72
CA TRP A 451 14.76 12.23 6.01
C TRP A 451 14.44 10.75 5.88
N ARG A 452 13.69 10.35 4.85
CA ARG A 452 13.29 8.94 4.66
C ARG A 452 14.52 8.06 4.47
N LEU A 453 15.45 8.51 3.61
CA LEU A 453 16.69 7.80 3.35
C LEU A 453 17.60 7.79 4.60
N SER A 454 17.72 8.92 5.29
CA SER A 454 18.50 9.01 6.53
C SER A 454 17.95 8.10 7.63
N MET A 455 16.62 8.05 7.79
CA MET A 455 15.95 7.13 8.72
C MET A 455 16.24 5.68 8.33
N LYS A 456 16.08 5.32 7.05
CA LYS A 456 16.34 3.96 6.56
C LYS A 456 17.78 3.51 6.84
N MET A 457 18.77 4.33 6.50
CA MET A 457 20.18 4.03 6.77
C MET A 457 20.45 3.79 8.27
N PHE A 458 19.85 4.61 9.14
CA PHE A 458 19.98 4.43 10.58
C PHE A 458 19.33 3.13 11.05
N LEU A 459 18.15 2.80 10.56
CA LEU A 459 17.45 1.55 10.90
C LEU A 459 18.21 0.32 10.42
N ASP A 460 18.77 0.35 9.22
CA ASP A 460 19.59 -0.73 8.67
C ASP A 460 20.84 -0.98 9.51
N GLU A 461 21.51 0.09 9.94
CA GLU A 461 22.68 -0.03 10.82
C GLU A 461 22.30 -0.59 12.20
N VAL A 462 21.14 -0.21 12.74
CA VAL A 462 20.61 -0.80 13.98
C VAL A 462 20.39 -2.30 13.82
N GLU A 463 19.74 -2.76 12.75
CA GLU A 463 19.48 -4.19 12.56
C GLU A 463 20.77 -4.97 12.30
N LYS A 464 21.69 -4.43 11.51
CA LYS A 464 23.00 -5.04 11.27
C LYS A 464 23.79 -5.28 12.56
N ILE A 465 23.76 -4.33 13.50
CA ILE A 465 24.40 -4.49 14.82
C ILE A 465 23.66 -5.50 15.70
N ARG A 466 22.34 -5.64 15.55
CA ARG A 466 21.56 -6.63 16.32
C ARG A 466 21.80 -8.07 15.86
N GLU A 467 22.15 -8.25 14.59
CA GLU A 467 22.42 -9.56 13.98
C GLU A 467 23.87 -10.03 14.17
N SER A 468 24.81 -9.11 14.44
CA SER A 468 26.21 -9.41 14.78
C SER A 468 26.38 -9.83 16.24
#